data_AF-A0A6B2TDB2-F1
#
_entry.id   AF-A0A6B2TDB2-F1
#
_cell.length_a   1.000
_cell.length_b   1.000
_cell.length_c   1.000
_cell.angle_alpha   90.00
_cell.angle_beta   90.00
_cell.angle_gamma   90.00
#
_symmetry.space_group_name_H-M   'P 1'
#
loop_
_entity.id
_entity.type
_entity.pdbx_description
1 polymer ?
#
loop_
_entity_poly.entity_id
_entity_poly.type
_entity_poly.pdbx_seq_one_letter_code
_entity_poly.pdbx_strand_id
1 'polypeptide(L)'
;VRMSARRLLDRSMPLGSIEALLTRHGLPSGALVIELAETDPRVSLDDLERRLAALRRLGVRIALDGFGSGYAAITALRRLPIDVLKLDRGLVEGVVESARLHKITSGLLRIAGDLGLDSVADGVDLPEQVVALRAMGCTHGQGMAFAGPLDEYRLRRALTMGEYPVPNGPAEPVLA
;
A
#
# COMPACT_ATOMS: atom_id res chain seq x y z
N VAL A 1 5.96 6.12 -1.71
CA VAL A 1 7.09 6.60 -0.87
C VAL A 1 6.73 6.45 0.59
N ARG A 2 7.49 5.67 1.35
CA ARG A 2 7.19 5.38 2.76
C ARG A 2 7.67 6.49 3.69
N MET A 3 6.81 6.92 4.61
CA MET A 3 7.08 7.99 5.57
C MET A 3 6.43 7.70 6.93
N SER A 4 7.09 8.09 8.02
CA SER A 4 6.51 8.02 9.37
C SER A 4 5.64 9.25 9.66
N ALA A 5 4.67 9.10 10.57
CA ALA A 5 3.83 10.22 11.02
C ALA A 5 4.66 11.39 11.57
N ARG A 6 5.73 11.10 12.33
CA ARG A 6 6.65 12.11 12.85
C ARG A 6 7.31 12.94 11.75
N ARG A 7 7.80 12.28 10.69
CA ARG A 7 8.48 12.96 9.57
C ARG A 7 7.50 13.85 8.79
N LEU A 8 6.25 13.43 8.65
CA LEU A 8 5.21 14.23 8.01
C LEU A 8 4.85 15.49 8.80
N LEU A 9 5.02 15.47 10.12
CA LEU A 9 4.75 16.61 10.99
C LEU A 9 5.99 17.45 11.31
N ASP A 10 7.16 17.03 10.86
CA ASP A 10 8.40 17.76 11.08
C ASP A 10 8.36 19.13 10.38
N ARG A 11 8.73 20.18 11.13
CA ARG A 11 8.76 21.57 10.63
C ARG A 11 9.80 21.77 9.54
N SER A 12 10.85 20.93 9.51
CA SER A 12 11.87 20.93 8.45
C SER A 12 11.32 20.47 7.09
N MET A 13 10.11 19.91 7.05
CA MET A 13 9.41 19.54 5.83
C MET A 13 8.13 20.36 5.66
N PRO A 14 8.20 21.57 5.09
CA PRO A 14 7.02 22.34 4.71
C PRO A 14 6.22 21.63 3.61
N LEU A 15 4.90 21.81 3.56
CA LEU A 15 4.06 21.27 2.49
C LEU A 15 4.54 21.67 1.09
N GLY A 16 4.97 22.94 0.93
CA GLY A 16 5.48 23.46 -0.33
C GLY A 16 6.75 22.75 -0.84
N SER A 17 7.47 22.01 0.01
CA SER A 17 8.62 21.22 -0.44
C SER A 17 8.22 20.06 -1.35
N ILE A 18 7.07 19.42 -1.09
CA ILE A 18 6.55 18.31 -1.92
C ILE A 18 6.05 18.86 -3.25
N GLU A 19 5.31 19.96 -3.22
CA GLU A 19 4.84 20.65 -4.43
C GLU A 19 6.00 21.12 -5.32
N ALA A 20 7.04 21.70 -4.72
CA ALA A 20 8.25 22.11 -5.43
C ALA A 20 8.98 20.92 -6.06
N LEU A 21 9.05 19.77 -5.37
CA LEU A 21 9.65 18.55 -5.91
C LEU A 21 8.84 17.98 -7.08
N LEU A 22 7.51 17.90 -6.95
CA LEU A 22 6.64 17.45 -8.04
C LEU A 22 6.80 18.33 -9.27
N THR A 23 6.80 19.65 -9.09
CA THR A 23 7.01 20.64 -10.16
C THR A 23 8.38 20.50 -10.79
N ARG A 24 9.45 20.43 -9.98
CA ARG A 24 10.84 20.29 -10.44
C ARG A 24 11.03 19.04 -11.32
N HIS A 25 10.35 17.95 -10.99
CA HIS A 25 10.47 16.67 -11.70
C HIS A 25 9.38 16.46 -12.75
N GLY A 26 8.48 17.43 -12.97
CA GLY A 26 7.39 17.32 -13.94
C GLY A 26 6.41 16.18 -13.62
N LEU A 27 6.29 15.79 -12.35
CA LEU A 27 5.43 14.69 -11.93
C LEU A 27 4.01 15.20 -11.64
N PRO A 28 2.96 14.58 -12.21
CA PRO A 28 1.60 14.90 -11.79
C PRO A 28 1.44 14.51 -10.32
N SER A 29 0.76 15.34 -9.54
CA SER A 29 0.64 15.12 -8.09
C SER A 29 0.00 13.78 -7.73
N GLY A 30 -0.97 13.33 -8.54
CA GLY A 30 -1.63 12.02 -8.40
C GLY A 30 -0.72 10.81 -8.60
N ALA A 31 0.48 10.98 -9.18
CA ALA A 31 1.46 9.89 -9.30
C ALA A 31 2.24 9.64 -8.00
N LEU A 32 2.21 10.56 -7.05
CA LEU A 32 2.84 10.36 -5.75
C LEU A 32 1.84 9.74 -4.77
N VAL A 33 2.18 8.54 -4.30
CA VAL A 33 1.53 7.91 -3.14
C VAL A 33 2.48 7.99 -1.96
N ILE A 34 2.04 8.61 -0.86
CA ILE A 34 2.75 8.58 0.42
C ILE A 34 2.17 7.45 1.28
N GLU A 35 3.02 6.52 1.65
CA GLU A 35 2.69 5.38 2.51
C GLU A 35 3.01 5.72 3.96
N LEU A 36 1.99 5.79 4.80
CA LEU A 36 2.08 6.03 6.23
C LEU A 36 2.42 4.71 6.94
N ALA A 37 3.68 4.57 7.32
CA ALA A 37 4.25 3.33 7.87
C ALA A 37 3.79 3.00 9.30
N GLU A 38 3.66 4.03 10.14
CA GLU A 38 3.40 3.89 11.57
C GLU A 38 2.63 5.12 12.07
N THR A 39 1.49 4.88 12.71
CA THR A 39 0.84 5.87 13.57
C THR A 39 1.38 5.72 14.99
N ASP A 40 2.46 6.46 15.29
CA ASP A 40 2.96 6.59 16.65
C ASP A 40 1.85 7.14 17.56
N PRO A 41 1.47 6.45 18.65
CA PRO A 41 0.44 6.92 19.58
C PRO A 41 0.72 8.30 20.17
N ARG A 42 1.99 8.74 20.18
CA ARG A 42 2.41 10.05 20.67
C ARG A 42 2.19 11.17 19.66
N VAL A 43 1.88 10.83 18.40
CA VAL A 43 1.57 11.80 17.36
C VAL A 43 0.10 12.18 17.45
N SER A 44 -0.15 13.49 17.51
CA SER A 44 -1.49 14.07 17.43
C SER A 44 -2.17 13.67 16.12
N LEU A 45 -3.23 12.87 16.23
CA LEU A 45 -3.99 12.39 15.07
C LEU A 45 -4.68 13.56 14.35
N ASP A 46 -5.05 14.61 15.08
CA ASP A 46 -5.66 15.83 14.53
C ASP A 46 -4.66 16.60 13.66
N ASP A 47 -3.40 16.71 14.10
CA ASP A 47 -2.34 17.33 13.29
C ASP A 47 -2.02 16.51 12.05
N LEU A 48 -1.98 15.18 12.21
CA LEU A 48 -1.75 14.27 11.09
C LEU A 48 -2.89 14.35 10.07
N GLU A 49 -4.15 14.35 10.52
CA GLU A 49 -5.32 14.50 9.67
C GLU A 49 -5.27 15.80 8.87
N ARG A 50 -5.00 16.94 9.53
CA ARG A 50 -4.82 18.24 8.85
C ARG A 50 -3.70 18.20 7.80
N ARG A 51 -2.58 17.58 8.15
CA ARG A 51 -1.41 17.45 7.27
C ARG A 51 -1.71 16.61 6.03
N LEU A 52 -2.31 15.44 6.22
CA LEU A 52 -2.68 14.53 5.13
C LEU A 52 -3.77 15.13 4.24
N ALA A 53 -4.77 15.81 4.82
CA ALA A 53 -5.78 16.53 4.06
C ALA A 53 -5.16 17.64 3.18
N ALA A 54 -4.13 18.33 3.66
CA ALA A 54 -3.41 19.32 2.86
C ALA A 54 -2.63 18.69 1.71
N LEU A 55 -1.98 17.53 1.94
CA LEU A 55 -1.31 16.78 0.87
C LEU A 55 -2.28 16.29 -0.20
N ARG A 56 -3.46 15.79 0.22
CA ARG A 56 -4.52 15.39 -0.73
C ARG A 56 -5.07 16.54 -1.54
N ARG A 57 -5.16 17.76 -0.98
CA ARG A 57 -5.52 18.96 -1.74
C ARG A 57 -4.50 19.31 -2.82
N LEU A 58 -3.23 18.94 -2.65
CA LEU A 58 -2.22 19.04 -3.71
C LEU A 58 -2.39 17.96 -4.80
N GLY A 59 -3.21 16.94 -4.54
CA GLY A 59 -3.42 15.77 -5.41
C GLY A 59 -2.57 14.56 -5.05
N VAL A 60 -1.78 14.62 -3.97
CA VAL A 60 -0.99 13.48 -3.49
C VAL A 60 -1.91 12.43 -2.84
N ARG A 61 -1.73 11.16 -3.21
CA ARG A 61 -2.51 10.05 -2.63
C ARG A 61 -1.87 9.54 -1.35
N ILE A 62 -2.69 9.06 -0.42
CA ILE A 62 -2.23 8.55 0.88
C ILE A 62 -2.55 7.06 1.01
N ALA A 63 -1.54 6.25 1.31
CA ALA A 63 -1.67 4.85 1.65
C ALA A 63 -1.48 4.64 3.16
N LEU A 64 -2.34 3.83 3.78
CA LEU A 64 -2.17 3.37 5.15
C LEU A 64 -1.54 1.99 5.13
N ASP A 65 -0.36 1.85 5.73
CA ASP A 65 0.36 0.58 5.80
C ASP A 65 0.04 -0.26 7.04
N GLY A 66 0.31 -1.55 6.95
CA GLY A 66 0.30 -2.46 8.10
C GLY A 66 -1.08 -2.76 8.66
N PHE A 67 -2.14 -2.65 7.84
CA PHE A 67 -3.50 -2.90 8.30
C PHE A 67 -3.71 -4.39 8.54
N GLY A 68 -3.87 -4.77 9.82
CA GLY A 68 -3.94 -6.16 10.31
C GLY A 68 -3.12 -6.40 11.58
N SER A 69 -2.16 -5.53 11.87
CA SER A 69 -1.24 -5.65 13.02
C SER A 69 -1.71 -5.05 14.35
N GLY A 70 -2.83 -4.32 14.42
CA GLY A 70 -3.34 -3.80 15.71
C GLY A 70 -4.46 -2.74 15.68
N TYR A 71 -4.87 -2.32 16.89
CA TYR A 71 -5.99 -1.38 17.15
C TYR A 71 -5.78 0.03 16.56
N ALA A 72 -4.53 0.47 16.43
CA ALA A 72 -4.19 1.77 15.88
C ALA A 72 -4.61 1.92 14.41
N ALA A 73 -4.58 0.83 13.64
CA ALA A 73 -4.90 0.84 12.21
C ALA A 73 -6.39 1.13 11.95
N ILE A 74 -7.31 0.62 12.77
CA ILE A 74 -8.75 0.88 12.64
C ILE A 74 -9.06 2.35 13.02
N THR A 75 -8.43 2.86 14.07
CA THR A 75 -8.60 4.26 14.48
C THR A 75 -8.09 5.21 13.38
N ALA A 76 -6.97 4.89 12.77
CA ALA A 76 -6.42 5.61 11.63
C ALA A 76 -7.36 5.55 10.41
N LEU A 77 -7.85 4.36 10.03
CA LEU A 77 -8.78 4.17 8.92
C LEU A 77 -10.06 5.01 9.07
N ARG A 78 -10.59 5.13 10.30
CA ARG A 78 -11.82 5.88 10.56
C ARG A 78 -11.66 7.40 10.46
N ARG A 79 -10.45 7.93 10.64
CA ARG A 79 -10.19 9.36 10.81
C ARG A 79 -9.34 9.99 9.72
N LEU A 80 -8.34 9.26 9.23
CA LEU A 80 -7.37 9.81 8.30
C LEU A 80 -7.94 9.78 6.88
N PRO A 81 -7.68 10.81 6.07
CA PRO A 81 -8.12 10.82 4.69
C PRO A 81 -7.15 9.96 3.89
N ILE A 82 -7.50 8.68 3.70
CA ILE A 82 -6.68 7.71 2.98
C ILE A 82 -7.33 7.35 1.64
N ASP A 83 -6.50 6.98 0.66
CA ASP A 83 -6.93 6.56 -0.68
C ASP A 83 -6.59 5.09 -0.95
N VAL A 84 -5.65 4.52 -0.19
CA VAL A 84 -5.16 3.15 -0.35
C VAL A 84 -5.02 2.49 1.02
N LEU A 85 -5.54 1.27 1.16
CA LEU A 85 -5.35 0.39 2.30
C LEU A 85 -4.35 -0.71 1.95
N LYS A 86 -3.24 -0.81 2.69
CA LYS A 86 -2.24 -1.84 2.46
C LYS A 86 -2.31 -2.90 3.56
N LEU A 87 -2.56 -4.14 3.13
CA LEU A 87 -2.64 -5.32 3.98
C LEU A 87 -1.24 -5.82 4.30
N ASP A 88 -0.99 -6.14 5.56
CA ASP A 88 0.29 -6.66 5.98
C ASP A 88 0.51 -8.11 5.53
N ARG A 89 1.78 -8.49 5.45
CA ARG A 89 2.23 -9.83 5.02
C ARG A 89 1.61 -10.97 5.85
N GLY A 90 1.33 -10.77 7.14
CA GLY A 90 0.71 -11.79 7.99
C GLY A 90 -0.73 -12.15 7.59
N LEU A 91 -1.47 -11.21 6.97
CA LEU A 91 -2.81 -11.49 6.42
C LEU A 91 -2.74 -12.18 5.04
N VAL A 92 -1.64 -11.99 4.31
CA VAL A 92 -1.43 -12.53 2.97
C VAL A 92 -0.87 -13.95 3.01
N GLU A 93 0.14 -14.20 3.85
CA GLU A 93 0.87 -15.47 3.88
C GLU A 93 -0.03 -16.69 4.09
N GLY A 94 -1.02 -16.61 5.00
CA GLY A 94 -1.90 -17.73 5.32
C GLY A 94 -3.28 -17.67 4.65
N VAL A 95 -3.46 -16.86 3.61
CA VAL A 95 -4.78 -16.57 3.02
C VAL A 95 -5.38 -17.77 2.26
N VAL A 96 -4.54 -18.72 1.85
CA VAL A 96 -4.94 -19.92 1.10
C VAL A 96 -5.19 -21.10 2.05
N GLU A 97 -4.37 -21.24 3.08
CA GLU A 97 -4.32 -22.41 3.96
C GLU A 97 -5.26 -22.26 5.17
N SER A 98 -5.47 -21.03 5.65
CA SER A 98 -6.27 -20.76 6.84
C SER A 98 -7.63 -20.18 6.47
N ALA A 99 -8.68 -20.99 6.63
CA ALA A 99 -10.06 -20.54 6.45
C ALA A 99 -10.42 -19.33 7.35
N ARG A 100 -9.75 -19.20 8.50
CA ARG A 100 -9.93 -18.04 9.39
C ARG A 100 -9.29 -16.80 8.78
N LEU A 101 -8.03 -16.86 8.34
CA LEU A 101 -7.36 -15.72 7.72
C LEU A 101 -8.06 -15.32 6.42
N HIS A 102 -8.44 -16.28 5.59
CA HIS A 102 -9.24 -16.05 4.39
C HIS A 102 -10.48 -15.20 4.66
N LYS A 103 -11.29 -15.57 5.66
CA LYS A 103 -12.49 -14.81 6.04
C LYS A 103 -12.19 -13.41 6.58
N ILE A 104 -11.12 -13.28 7.38
CA ILE A 104 -10.69 -11.98 7.91
C ILE A 104 -10.26 -11.07 6.76
N THR A 105 -9.33 -11.53 5.92
CA THR A 105 -8.81 -10.79 4.76
C THR A 105 -9.93 -10.41 3.79
N SER A 106 -10.85 -11.33 3.47
CA SER A 106 -12.03 -11.04 2.64
C SER A 106 -12.91 -9.94 3.25
N GLY A 107 -13.17 -10.02 4.57
CA GLY A 107 -13.94 -8.99 5.27
C GLY A 107 -13.28 -7.62 5.23
N LEU A 108 -11.96 -7.55 5.35
CA LEU A 108 -11.20 -6.31 5.27
C LEU A 108 -11.20 -5.72 3.86
N LEU A 109 -11.02 -6.55 2.84
CA LEU A 109 -11.10 -6.12 1.44
C LEU A 109 -12.49 -5.58 1.09
N ARG A 110 -13.54 -6.21 1.61
CA ARG A 110 -14.91 -5.69 1.46
C ARG A 110 -15.06 -4.32 2.12
N ILE A 111 -14.55 -4.12 3.35
CA ILE A 111 -14.57 -2.81 4.00
C ILE A 111 -13.83 -1.77 3.16
N ALA A 112 -12.66 -2.09 2.62
CA ALA A 112 -11.92 -1.18 1.74
C ALA A 112 -12.75 -0.79 0.51
N GLY A 113 -13.38 -1.77 -0.15
CA GLY A 113 -14.26 -1.53 -1.29
C GLY A 113 -15.48 -0.69 -0.95
N ASP A 114 -16.16 -0.98 0.17
CA ASP A 114 -17.32 -0.23 0.66
C ASP A 114 -16.96 1.23 0.99
N LEU A 115 -15.71 1.50 1.39
CA LEU A 115 -15.17 2.83 1.64
C LEU A 115 -14.60 3.52 0.38
N GLY A 116 -14.62 2.85 -0.78
CA GLY A 116 -14.06 3.37 -2.03
C GLY A 116 -12.55 3.48 -2.04
N LEU A 117 -11.86 2.64 -1.26
CA LEU A 117 -10.40 2.61 -1.15
C LEU A 117 -9.80 1.57 -2.09
N ASP A 118 -8.66 1.90 -2.69
CA ASP A 118 -7.81 0.88 -3.30
C ASP A 118 -7.22 -0.01 -2.20
N SER A 119 -7.03 -1.29 -2.49
CA SER A 119 -6.37 -2.25 -1.61
C SER A 119 -5.08 -2.80 -2.23
N VAL A 120 -4.00 -2.82 -1.43
CA VAL A 120 -2.70 -3.41 -1.83
C VAL A 120 -2.38 -4.54 -0.86
N ALA A 121 -2.24 -5.77 -1.36
CA ALA A 121 -1.72 -6.88 -0.57
C ALA A 121 -0.18 -6.90 -0.64
N ASP A 122 0.50 -6.81 0.51
CA ASP A 122 1.96 -6.91 0.60
C ASP A 122 2.40 -8.34 0.96
N GLY A 123 3.52 -8.80 0.40
CA GLY A 123 4.03 -10.16 0.59
C GLY A 123 3.29 -11.24 -0.21
N VAL A 124 2.77 -10.90 -1.39
CA VAL A 124 2.17 -11.87 -2.32
C VAL A 124 3.28 -12.64 -3.05
N ASP A 125 3.69 -13.76 -2.47
CA ASP A 125 4.87 -14.50 -2.90
C ASP A 125 4.53 -15.72 -3.75
N LEU A 126 3.28 -16.20 -3.72
CA LEU A 126 2.83 -17.38 -4.46
C LEU A 126 1.67 -17.08 -5.42
N PRO A 127 1.61 -17.73 -6.60
CA PRO A 127 0.52 -17.53 -7.57
C PRO A 127 -0.88 -17.80 -7.02
N GLU A 128 -1.05 -18.81 -6.19
CA GLU A 128 -2.32 -19.14 -5.53
C GLU A 128 -2.82 -18.01 -4.62
N GLN A 129 -1.91 -17.25 -3.99
CA GLN A 129 -2.27 -16.06 -3.21
C GLN A 129 -2.82 -14.95 -4.12
N VAL A 130 -2.23 -14.76 -5.31
CA VAL A 130 -2.73 -13.79 -6.31
C VAL A 130 -4.16 -14.14 -6.72
N VAL A 131 -4.43 -15.41 -7.02
CA VAL A 131 -5.76 -15.88 -7.42
C VAL A 131 -6.77 -15.66 -6.29
N ALA A 132 -6.42 -16.06 -5.07
CA ALA A 132 -7.29 -15.90 -3.91
C ALA A 132 -7.59 -14.42 -3.60
N LEU A 133 -6.56 -13.57 -3.55
CA LEU A 133 -6.69 -12.13 -3.28
C LEU A 133 -7.51 -11.41 -4.34
N ARG A 134 -7.29 -11.74 -5.62
CA ARG A 134 -8.10 -11.19 -6.72
C ARG A 134 -9.57 -11.61 -6.59
N ALA A 135 -9.84 -12.87 -6.28
CA ALA A 135 -11.20 -13.37 -6.08
C ALA A 135 -11.92 -12.70 -4.89
N MET A 136 -11.17 -12.28 -3.87
CA MET A 136 -11.69 -11.51 -2.74
C MET A 136 -11.87 -10.01 -3.03
N GLY A 137 -11.55 -9.54 -4.24
CA GLY A 137 -11.69 -8.13 -4.64
C GLY A 137 -10.49 -7.25 -4.29
N CYS A 138 -9.32 -7.83 -4.02
CA CYS A 138 -8.10 -7.05 -3.85
C CYS A 138 -7.69 -6.38 -5.16
N THR A 139 -7.41 -5.07 -5.13
CA THR A 139 -7.17 -4.28 -6.34
C THR A 139 -5.72 -4.38 -6.84
N HIS A 140 -4.77 -4.52 -5.93
CA HIS A 140 -3.33 -4.50 -6.22
C HIS A 140 -2.59 -5.50 -5.32
N GLY A 141 -1.44 -6.00 -5.79
CA GLY A 141 -0.57 -6.89 -5.03
C GLY A 141 0.90 -6.58 -5.25
N GLN A 142 1.71 -6.83 -4.21
CA GLN A 142 3.16 -6.67 -4.22
C GLN A 142 3.79 -7.89 -3.56
N GLY A 143 4.80 -8.50 -4.20
CA GLY A 143 5.55 -9.63 -3.63
C GLY A 143 6.27 -10.47 -4.69
N MET A 144 6.88 -11.57 -4.26
CA MET A 144 7.74 -12.42 -5.08
C MET A 144 7.01 -13.16 -6.20
N ALA A 145 5.68 -13.29 -6.14
CA ALA A 145 4.88 -13.84 -7.23
C ALA A 145 4.94 -12.97 -8.50
N PHE A 146 5.31 -11.69 -8.32
CA PHE A 146 5.61 -10.76 -9.40
C PHE A 146 7.13 -10.61 -9.50
N ALA A 147 7.72 -9.77 -8.65
CA ALA A 147 9.13 -9.47 -8.69
C ALA A 147 9.65 -9.12 -7.29
N GLY A 148 10.91 -9.48 -7.02
CA GLY A 148 11.65 -8.87 -5.92
C GLY A 148 11.98 -7.40 -6.18
N PRO A 149 12.66 -6.72 -5.24
CA PRO A 149 13.13 -5.35 -5.43
C PRO A 149 13.97 -5.22 -6.71
N LEU A 150 13.64 -4.22 -7.52
CA LEU A 150 14.32 -3.95 -8.78
C LEU A 150 15.24 -2.74 -8.64
N ASP A 151 16.42 -2.81 -9.25
CA ASP A 151 17.23 -1.64 -9.54
C ASP A 151 16.58 -0.75 -10.62
N GLU A 152 17.13 0.44 -10.84
CA GLU A 152 16.58 1.40 -11.81
C GLU A 152 16.48 0.80 -13.22
N TYR A 153 17.52 0.07 -13.66
CA TYR A 153 17.56 -0.50 -15.00
C TYR A 153 16.45 -1.52 -15.21
N ARG A 154 16.30 -2.46 -14.28
CA ARG A 154 15.26 -3.50 -14.31
C ARG A 154 13.86 -2.89 -14.16
N LEU A 155 13.70 -1.86 -13.34
CA LEU A 155 12.42 -1.15 -13.18
C LEU A 155 12.01 -0.46 -14.48
N ARG A 156 12.92 0.28 -15.13
CA ARG A 156 12.64 0.93 -16.43
C ARG A 156 12.21 -0.09 -17.48
N ARG A 157 12.87 -1.25 -17.52
CA ARG A 157 12.50 -2.34 -18.43
C ARG A 157 11.09 -2.88 -18.12
N ALA A 158 10.78 -3.12 -16.85
CA ALA A 158 9.45 -3.58 -16.43
C ALA A 158 8.33 -2.59 -16.80
N LEU A 159 8.56 -1.28 -16.59
CA LEU A 159 7.58 -0.24 -16.93
C LEU A 159 7.29 -0.17 -18.44
N THR A 160 8.28 -0.46 -19.29
CA THR A 160 8.09 -0.51 -20.75
C THR A 160 7.34 -1.75 -21.21
N MET A 161 7.46 -2.89 -20.50
CA MET A 161 6.75 -4.12 -20.85
C MET A 161 5.24 -4.02 -20.57
N GLY A 162 4.82 -3.21 -19.59
CA GLY A 162 3.42 -2.92 -19.28
C GLY A 162 2.65 -4.05 -18.59
N GLU A 163 3.05 -5.31 -18.79
CA GLU A 163 2.46 -6.49 -18.16
C GLU A 163 3.52 -7.32 -17.44
N TYR A 164 3.17 -7.83 -16.26
CA TYR A 164 3.97 -8.80 -15.54
C TYR A 164 3.19 -10.11 -15.48
N PRO A 165 3.62 -11.17 -16.20
CA PRO A 165 2.91 -12.44 -16.18
C PRO A 165 3.04 -13.05 -14.79
N VAL A 166 1.90 -13.31 -14.15
CA VAL A 166 1.84 -14.17 -12.97
C VAL A 166 1.69 -15.60 -13.49
N PRO A 167 2.58 -16.53 -13.14
CA PRO A 167 2.43 -17.93 -13.55
C PRO A 167 1.08 -18.46 -13.10
N ASN A 168 0.27 -19.02 -14.01
CA ASN A 168 -0.94 -19.75 -13.63
C ASN A 168 -0.53 -21.17 -13.22
N GLY A 169 0.07 -21.33 -12.04
CA GLY A 169 0.50 -22.63 -11.52
C GLY A 169 1.51 -22.51 -10.39
N PRO A 170 1.75 -23.58 -9.61
CA PRO A 170 2.80 -23.58 -8.59
C PRO A 170 4.13 -23.19 -9.23
N ALA A 171 4.91 -22.36 -8.54
CA ALA A 171 6.25 -22.00 -9.00
C ALA A 171 7.06 -23.30 -9.17
N GLU A 172 7.32 -23.71 -10.41
CA GLU A 172 8.32 -24.74 -10.65
C GLU A 172 9.66 -24.18 -10.18
N PRO A 173 10.38 -24.90 -9.29
CA PRO A 173 11.67 -24.44 -8.82
C PRO A 173 12.61 -24.29 -10.02
N VAL A 174 13.13 -23.09 -10.21
CA VAL A 174 14.16 -22.81 -11.23
C VAL A 174 15.44 -23.48 -10.77
N LEU A 175 15.63 -24.73 -11.22
CA LEU A 175 16.86 -25.54 -11.20
C LEU A 175 17.35 -26.00 -9.81
N ALA A 176 17.39 -27.33 -9.66
CA ALA A 176 18.44 -28.04 -8.93
C ALA A 176 19.73 -28.09 -9.77
#